data_AF-A0A842NNY2-F1
#
_entry.id   AF-A0A842NNY2-F1
#
_cell.length_a   1.000
_cell.length_b   1.000
_cell.length_c   1.000
_cell.angle_alpha   90.00
_cell.angle_beta   90.00
_cell.angle_gamma   90.00
#
_symmetry.space_group_name_H-M   'P 1'
#
loop_
_entity.id
_entity.type
_entity.pdbx_description
1 polymer ?
#
loop_
_entity_poly.entity_id
_entity_poly.type
_entity_poly.pdbx_seq_one_letter_code
_entity_poly.pdbx_strand_id
1 'polypeptide(L)'
;AGLFSLAAVHPEGWLQGEYDLVYRWTGEIRIFDVKASQGISDFSSGYPEQLANYSYLWWVTHERKELVNGLEIWYLGVPIRKKVPLPNEASLKRLEARLKPLHQRLKLADEHPILSFPATPKPIRIFAEGGVDTGKIESNELARCDTCEYKLVCEAPDLSEELPNGGDWLFSSASDAKVNCTSIGEIDPFVTVRGRVREPNMVKQWPTYEKEFLEFYLDMEPGEWLAVVIRQEKPEIPYGFEHGATIRITNGIIASGWNPTLGNHRRLDVGGAGAIELSTSPSEDETPGSELSETLYNVRAKLFNFDHREEKWGAKLVDSTGSIGFQCWGGKAKYRQVLEAFEPERGEEVIITGAQAKDQFGKIILNCKVNKTFQTRLRPIPDQ
;
A
#
# COMPACT_ATOMS: atom_id res chain seq x y z
N ALA A 1 7.16 -12.46 35.79
CA ALA A 1 8.33 -12.08 34.98
C ALA A 1 7.99 -10.75 34.30
N GLY A 2 8.87 -9.75 34.40
CA GLY A 2 8.59 -8.40 33.86
C GLY A 2 8.46 -8.45 32.34
N LEU A 3 7.42 -7.82 31.81
CA LEU A 3 7.33 -7.49 30.40
C LEU A 3 8.48 -6.55 30.06
N PHE A 4 9.53 -7.06 29.42
CA PHE A 4 10.59 -6.24 28.84
C PHE A 4 10.03 -5.61 27.56
N SER A 5 9.47 -4.40 27.67
CA SER A 5 9.32 -3.51 26.52
C SER A 5 10.49 -2.55 26.54
N LEU A 6 11.43 -2.70 25.59
CA LEU A 6 12.52 -1.74 25.34
C LEU A 6 12.03 -0.50 24.57
N ALA A 7 10.76 -0.49 24.16
CA ALA A 7 10.13 0.65 23.51
C ALA A 7 9.62 1.68 24.52
N ALA A 8 10.00 2.95 24.31
CA ALA A 8 9.42 4.11 24.97
C ALA A 8 8.53 4.87 24.00
N VAL A 9 7.30 5.16 24.43
CA VAL A 9 6.30 5.88 23.64
C VAL A 9 5.98 7.18 24.37
N HIS A 10 5.97 8.28 23.63
CA HIS A 10 5.51 9.58 24.13
C HIS A 10 4.09 9.43 24.72
N PRO A 11 3.73 10.07 25.85
CA PRO A 11 2.41 9.91 26.48
C PRO A 11 1.21 10.21 25.56
N GLU A 12 1.39 11.13 24.62
CA GLU A 12 0.40 11.49 23.59
C GLU A 12 0.46 10.58 22.32
N GLY A 13 1.35 9.58 22.26
CA GLY A 13 1.41 8.60 21.19
C GLY A 13 2.08 9.03 19.86
N TRP A 14 2.61 10.25 19.75
CA TRP A 14 3.13 10.77 18.46
C TRP A 14 4.61 10.49 18.18
N LEU A 15 5.37 10.00 19.17
CA LEU A 15 6.78 9.63 19.02
C LEU A 15 7.07 8.33 19.78
N GLN A 16 7.86 7.46 19.17
CA GLN A 16 8.32 6.21 19.77
C GLN A 16 9.81 6.02 19.47
N GLY A 17 10.52 5.38 20.39
CA GLY A 17 11.89 4.93 20.21
C GLY A 17 12.13 3.63 20.96
N GLU A 18 13.20 2.93 20.61
CA GLU A 18 13.63 1.70 21.25
C GLU A 18 15.05 1.90 21.82
N TYR A 19 15.22 1.63 23.10
CA TYR A 19 16.54 1.67 23.72
C TYR A 19 17.22 0.31 23.59
N ASP A 20 18.45 0.25 23.08
CA ASP A 20 19.22 -1.00 23.11
C ASP A 20 19.59 -1.36 24.55
N LEU A 21 20.07 -0.38 25.33
CA LEU A 21 20.41 -0.57 26.74
C LEU A 21 20.26 0.73 27.54
N VAL A 22 19.58 0.64 28.69
CA VAL A 22 19.59 1.69 29.71
C VAL A 22 20.24 1.13 30.98
N TYR A 23 21.29 1.79 31.46
CA TYR A 23 21.98 1.44 32.68
C TYR A 23 21.79 2.51 33.74
N ARG A 24 21.26 2.11 34.89
CA ARG A 24 20.95 3.02 36.02
C ARG A 24 21.37 2.49 37.40
N TRP A 25 22.06 1.35 37.44
CA TRP A 25 22.43 0.69 38.70
C TRP A 25 23.38 1.53 39.58
N THR A 26 24.11 2.48 38.98
CA THR A 26 25.00 3.40 39.69
C THR A 26 24.31 4.67 40.17
N GLY A 27 22.99 4.79 40.03
CA GLY A 27 22.24 6.03 40.27
C GLY A 27 22.34 7.05 39.12
N GLU A 28 23.31 6.89 38.22
CA GLU A 28 23.40 7.65 36.97
C GLU A 28 22.67 6.93 35.84
N ILE A 29 21.79 7.65 35.14
CA ILE A 29 21.01 7.16 34.00
C ILE A 29 21.86 7.27 32.74
N ARG A 30 22.22 6.14 32.13
CA ARG A 30 23.02 6.10 30.89
C ARG A 30 22.29 5.31 29.83
N ILE A 31 22.17 5.88 28.63
CA ILE A 31 21.59 5.21 27.46
C ILE A 31 22.73 4.85 26.51
N PHE A 32 22.76 3.59 26.11
CA PHE A 32 23.71 3.08 25.14
C PHE A 32 22.95 2.56 23.93
N ASP A 33 23.46 2.92 22.76
CA ASP A 33 22.98 2.45 21.47
C ASP A 33 24.10 1.58 20.85
N VAL A 34 23.77 0.35 20.51
CA VAL A 34 24.73 -0.69 20.13
C VAL A 34 24.61 -0.95 18.64
N LYS A 35 25.70 -0.69 17.91
CA LYS A 35 25.76 -0.91 16.46
C LYS A 35 26.68 -2.08 16.13
N ALA A 36 26.17 -3.05 15.38
CA ALA A 36 26.97 -4.17 14.87
C ALA A 36 28.03 -3.77 13.83
N SER A 37 28.07 -2.51 13.41
CA SER A 37 28.97 -1.99 12.38
C SER A 37 30.24 -1.34 12.96
N GLN A 38 31.14 -0.90 12.07
CA GLN A 38 32.33 -0.12 12.42
C GLN A 38 32.06 1.40 12.48
N GLY A 39 30.87 1.84 12.07
CA GLY A 39 30.50 3.27 12.04
C GLY A 39 31.01 4.06 10.83
N ILE A 40 31.45 3.40 9.75
CA ILE A 40 32.06 4.09 8.59
C ILE A 40 31.04 4.62 7.55
N SER A 41 29.78 4.21 7.65
CA SER A 41 28.69 4.60 6.72
C SER A 41 28.05 5.94 7.07
N ASP A 42 27.35 6.56 6.11
CA ASP A 42 26.60 7.81 6.30
C ASP A 42 25.52 7.72 7.40
N PHE A 43 25.03 6.53 7.76
CA PHE A 43 24.13 6.33 8.91
C PHE A 43 24.70 6.89 10.23
N SER A 44 26.02 6.92 10.39
CA SER A 44 26.71 7.47 11.57
C SER A 44 26.39 8.94 11.85
N SER A 45 25.93 9.66 10.82
CA SER A 45 25.48 11.03 10.96
C SER A 45 24.18 11.19 11.75
N GLY A 46 23.30 10.18 11.71
CA GLY A 46 21.97 10.23 12.33
C GLY A 46 21.98 9.79 13.79
N TYR A 47 22.96 9.00 14.20
CA TYR A 47 23.00 8.45 15.55
C TYR A 47 23.03 9.50 16.67
N PRO A 48 23.78 10.62 16.57
CA PRO A 48 23.70 11.66 17.61
C PRO A 48 22.29 12.24 17.79
N GLU A 49 21.57 12.45 16.69
CA GLU A 49 20.18 12.91 16.73
C GLU A 49 19.24 11.84 17.28
N GLN A 50 19.48 10.57 16.93
CA GLN A 50 18.75 9.42 17.49
C GLN A 50 18.92 9.34 19.02
N LEU A 51 20.15 9.45 19.56
CA LEU A 51 20.36 9.46 21.01
C LEU A 51 19.77 10.70 21.70
N ALA A 52 19.72 11.85 21.02
CA ALA A 52 19.00 13.02 21.53
C ALA A 52 17.49 12.76 21.63
N ASN A 53 16.90 12.06 20.65
CA ASN A 53 15.50 11.61 20.70
C ASN A 53 15.26 10.63 21.85
N TYR A 54 16.20 9.72 22.11
CA TYR A 54 16.15 8.80 23.26
C TYR A 54 16.20 9.54 24.59
N SER A 55 17.09 10.53 24.73
CA SER A 55 17.11 11.39 25.92
C SER A 55 15.81 12.17 26.09
N TYR A 56 15.20 12.64 25.00
CA TYR A 56 13.92 13.34 25.04
C TYR A 56 12.78 12.40 25.48
N LEU A 57 12.71 11.20 24.90
CA LEU A 57 11.71 10.20 25.29
C LEU A 57 11.86 9.82 26.75
N TRP A 58 13.09 9.63 27.25
CA TRP A 58 13.33 9.38 28.68
C TRP A 58 12.77 10.51 29.53
N TRP A 59 13.18 11.74 29.24
CA TRP A 59 12.76 12.92 29.99
C TRP A 59 11.23 13.07 30.03
N VAL A 60 10.57 12.98 28.87
CA VAL A 60 9.10 13.13 28.79
C VAL A 60 8.35 11.99 29.47
N THR A 61 8.80 10.74 29.31
CA THR A 61 8.14 9.59 29.94
C THR A 61 8.32 9.54 31.45
N HIS A 62 9.32 10.25 31.97
CA HIS A 62 9.57 10.43 33.41
C HIS A 62 9.12 11.81 33.88
N GLU A 63 7.97 12.28 33.38
CA GLU A 63 7.31 13.52 33.79
C GLU A 63 8.21 14.77 33.74
N ARG A 64 9.21 14.76 32.86
CA ARG A 64 10.21 15.82 32.70
C ARG A 64 11.07 16.07 33.94
N LYS A 65 11.20 15.07 34.83
CA LYS A 65 11.96 15.16 36.08
C LYS A 65 13.37 14.57 35.99
N GLU A 66 13.61 13.70 35.02
CA GLU A 66 14.87 12.96 34.90
C GLU A 66 15.62 13.32 33.61
N LEU A 67 16.84 13.81 33.75
CA LEU A 67 17.79 13.96 32.65
C LEU A 67 18.78 12.81 32.66
N VAL A 68 19.16 12.37 31.46
CA VAL A 68 20.19 11.33 31.31
C VAL A 68 21.57 11.89 31.62
N ASN A 69 22.41 11.08 32.24
CA ASN A 69 23.78 11.41 32.63
C ASN A 69 24.83 10.95 31.62
N GLY A 70 24.47 10.09 30.67
CA GLY A 70 25.37 9.62 29.61
C GLY A 70 24.63 9.11 28.39
N LEU A 71 25.16 9.45 27.23
CA LEU A 71 24.73 8.96 25.93
C LEU A 71 25.95 8.42 25.21
N GLU A 72 25.95 7.14 24.83
CA GLU A 72 27.06 6.56 24.07
C GLU A 72 26.57 5.66 22.93
N ILE A 73 27.34 5.66 21.85
CA ILE A 73 27.20 4.71 20.75
C ILE A 73 28.34 3.70 20.87
N TRP A 74 28.00 2.42 20.94
CA TRP A 74 28.96 1.32 21.01
C TRP A 74 29.03 0.66 19.65
N TYR A 75 30.16 0.81 18.98
CA TYR A 75 30.42 0.06 17.75
C TYR A 75 31.00 -1.30 18.15
N LEU A 76 30.45 -2.39 17.63
CA LEU A 76 30.94 -3.73 17.91
C LEU A 76 31.95 -4.20 16.87
N GLY A 77 31.92 -3.63 15.66
CA GLY A 77 32.89 -3.93 14.60
C GLY A 77 34.28 -3.36 14.87
N VAL A 78 34.40 -2.43 15.82
CA VAL A 78 35.65 -1.83 16.31
C VAL A 78 35.48 -1.57 17.80
N PRO A 79 36.51 -1.68 18.67
CA PRO A 79 36.36 -1.54 20.12
C PRO A 79 36.22 -0.07 20.56
N ILE A 80 35.26 0.66 20.00
CA ILE A 80 35.06 2.10 20.22
C ILE A 80 33.70 2.38 20.86
N ARG A 81 33.74 3.17 21.93
CA ARG A 81 32.57 3.77 22.57
C ARG A 81 32.59 5.27 22.33
N LYS A 82 31.70 5.76 21.48
CA LYS A 82 31.59 7.18 21.15
C LYS A 82 30.63 7.85 22.12
N LYS A 83 31.14 8.80 22.91
CA LYS A 83 30.30 9.66 23.76
C LYS A 83 29.57 10.69 22.90
N VAL A 84 28.28 10.90 23.18
CA VAL A 84 27.43 11.89 22.53
C VAL A 84 27.16 13.03 23.51
N PRO A 85 27.18 14.31 23.06
CA PRO A 85 26.84 15.44 23.92
C PRO A 85 25.45 15.30 24.54
N LEU A 86 25.35 15.61 25.83
CA LEU A 86 24.07 15.57 26.54
C LEU A 86 23.20 16.77 26.16
N PRO A 87 21.94 16.56 25.73
CA PRO A 87 21.02 17.66 25.53
C PRO A 87 20.58 18.21 26.90
N ASN A 88 20.57 19.53 27.03
CA ASN A 88 19.93 20.20 28.16
C ASN A 88 18.42 20.37 27.92
N GLU A 89 17.65 20.75 28.94
CA GLU A 89 16.20 20.94 28.82
C GLU A 89 15.79 21.89 27.68
N ALA A 90 16.53 22.98 27.48
CA ALA A 90 16.25 23.91 26.40
C ALA A 90 16.39 23.22 25.01
N SER A 91 17.37 22.34 24.87
CA SER A 91 17.58 21.54 23.65
C SER A 91 16.48 20.50 23.47
N LEU A 92 16.04 19.85 24.55
CA LEU A 92 14.92 18.91 24.51
C LEU A 92 13.60 19.59 24.11
N LYS A 93 13.33 20.80 24.62
CA LYS A 93 12.17 21.61 24.22
C LYS A 93 12.24 22.02 22.75
N ARG A 94 13.42 22.39 22.24
CA ARG A 94 13.60 22.67 20.80
C ARG A 94 13.38 21.43 19.94
N LEU A 95 13.83 20.27 20.42
CA LEU A 95 13.62 19.01 19.73
C LEU A 95 12.13 18.68 19.61
N GLU A 96 11.38 18.80 20.71
CA GLU A 96 9.92 18.67 20.74
C GLU A 96 9.22 19.63 19.76
N ALA A 97 9.57 20.91 19.81
CA ALA A 97 9.01 21.94 18.94
C ALA A 97 9.26 21.68 17.45
N ARG A 98 10.31 20.94 17.10
CA ARG A 98 10.63 20.53 15.73
C ARG A 98 9.91 19.24 15.33
N LEU A 99 9.89 18.23 16.19
CA LEU A 99 9.39 16.89 15.87
C LEU A 99 7.86 16.82 15.85
N LYS A 100 7.17 17.52 16.76
CA LYS A 100 5.70 17.46 16.84
C LYS A 100 5.00 18.00 15.58
N PRO A 101 5.39 19.17 15.02
CA PRO A 101 4.85 19.62 13.74
C PRO A 101 5.26 18.72 12.56
N LEU A 102 6.44 18.10 12.62
CA LEU A 102 6.85 17.14 11.59
C LEU A 102 5.97 15.89 11.61
N HIS A 103 5.65 15.36 12.79
CA HIS A 103 4.71 14.24 12.93
C HIS A 103 3.34 14.61 12.33
N GLN A 104 2.79 15.79 12.67
CA GLN A 104 1.51 16.24 12.12
C GLN A 104 1.55 16.29 10.58
N ARG A 105 2.60 16.88 9.99
CA ARG A 105 2.74 16.96 8.54
C ARG A 105 2.94 15.61 7.83
N LEU A 106 3.58 14.64 8.48
CA LEU A 106 3.90 13.34 7.87
C LEU A 106 2.86 12.25 8.13
N LYS A 107 2.09 12.34 9.22
CA LYS A 107 1.18 11.26 9.65
C LYS A 107 -0.28 11.67 9.69
N LEU A 108 -0.57 12.96 9.83
CA LEU A 108 -1.94 13.47 10.00
C LEU A 108 -2.39 14.36 8.83
N ALA A 109 -1.51 14.66 7.87
CA ALA A 109 -1.89 15.40 6.68
C ALA A 109 -2.63 14.46 5.72
N ASP A 110 -3.73 14.95 5.15
CA ASP A 110 -4.50 14.21 4.14
C ASP A 110 -3.71 14.08 2.82
N GLU A 111 -2.81 15.04 2.56
CA GLU A 111 -2.04 15.11 1.33
C GLU A 111 -0.54 15.40 1.56
N HIS A 112 0.27 14.89 0.63
CA HIS A 112 1.72 15.03 0.62
C HIS A 112 2.16 15.50 -0.76
N PRO A 113 2.16 16.82 -1.03
CA PRO A 113 2.47 17.33 -2.37
C PRO A 113 3.92 17.02 -2.72
N ILE A 114 4.15 16.56 -3.96
CA ILE A 114 5.48 16.09 -4.43
C ILE A 114 6.58 17.13 -4.25
N LEU A 115 6.25 18.42 -4.36
CA LEU A 115 7.16 19.55 -4.12
C LEU A 115 7.74 19.58 -2.69
N SER A 116 7.10 18.92 -1.73
CA SER A 116 7.63 18.77 -0.36
C SER A 116 8.73 17.70 -0.26
N PHE A 117 8.93 16.90 -1.30
CA PHE A 117 9.85 15.77 -1.36
C PHE A 117 10.72 15.89 -2.61
N PRO A 118 11.58 16.93 -2.71
CA PRO A 118 12.38 17.16 -3.89
C PRO A 118 13.28 15.95 -4.17
N ALA A 119 13.41 15.61 -5.45
CA ALA A 119 14.22 14.49 -5.93
C ALA A 119 15.75 14.77 -5.90
N THR A 120 16.18 15.68 -5.02
CA THR A 120 17.59 16.06 -4.84
C THR A 120 18.11 15.44 -3.54
N PRO A 121 18.77 14.27 -3.60
CA PRO A 121 19.29 13.63 -2.40
C PRO A 121 20.37 14.49 -1.74
N LYS A 122 20.48 14.41 -0.41
CA LYS A 122 21.65 14.96 0.30
C LYS A 122 22.91 14.18 -0.08
N PRO A 123 24.10 14.78 -0.06
CA PRO A 123 25.35 14.03 -0.27
C PRO A 123 25.53 12.93 0.78
N ILE A 124 26.19 11.84 0.39
CA ILE A 124 26.62 10.77 1.31
C ILE A 124 27.86 11.24 2.05
N ARG A 125 27.84 11.25 3.38
CA ARG A 125 29.01 11.59 4.20
C ARG A 125 29.83 10.35 4.51
N ILE A 126 31.15 10.53 4.52
CA ILE A 126 32.11 9.47 4.80
C ILE A 126 32.55 9.60 6.25
N PHE A 127 32.50 8.49 6.99
CA PHE A 127 32.93 8.42 8.38
C PHE A 127 34.15 7.50 8.53
N ALA A 128 35.02 7.82 9.47
CA ALA A 128 36.05 6.90 9.95
C ALA A 128 35.49 6.00 11.05
N GLU A 129 36.26 4.97 11.42
CA GLU A 129 35.89 4.02 12.47
C GLU A 129 35.41 4.72 13.74
N GLY A 130 34.36 4.16 14.36
CA GLY A 130 33.72 4.77 15.51
C GLY A 130 32.78 5.92 15.17
N GLY A 131 32.42 6.11 13.89
CA GLY A 131 31.52 7.17 13.45
C GLY A 131 32.14 8.56 13.59
N VAL A 132 33.45 8.68 13.36
CA VAL A 132 34.15 9.98 13.37
C VAL A 132 33.93 10.66 12.04
N ASP A 133 33.38 11.88 12.05
CA ASP A 133 33.14 12.66 10.84
C ASP A 133 34.48 13.03 10.20
N THR A 134 34.67 12.67 8.94
CA THR A 134 35.90 12.97 8.20
C THR A 134 35.85 14.31 7.48
N GLY A 135 34.68 14.96 7.44
CA GLY A 135 34.40 16.15 6.63
C GLY A 135 34.33 15.86 5.11
N LYS A 136 34.49 14.60 4.70
CA LYS A 136 34.43 14.19 3.29
C LYS A 136 33.03 13.73 2.92
N ILE A 137 32.67 14.00 1.68
CA ILE A 137 31.44 13.53 1.04
C ILE A 137 31.79 12.69 -0.18
N GLU A 138 30.89 11.78 -0.55
CA GLU A 138 30.95 11.06 -1.81
C GLU A 138 30.93 12.05 -2.99
N SER A 139 31.71 11.76 -4.03
CA SER A 139 31.85 12.65 -5.19
C SER A 139 30.62 12.60 -6.11
N ASN A 140 29.94 11.46 -6.20
CA ASN A 140 28.68 11.32 -6.91
C ASN A 140 27.53 11.90 -6.05
N GLU A 141 26.96 13.03 -6.49
CA GLU A 141 25.83 13.70 -5.83
C GLU A 141 24.56 12.81 -5.79
N LEU A 142 24.41 11.91 -6.76
CA LEU A 142 23.29 10.96 -6.85
C LEU A 142 23.59 9.59 -6.23
N ALA A 143 24.69 9.43 -5.47
CA ALA A 143 25.05 8.12 -4.89
C ALA A 143 23.96 7.49 -4.01
N ARG A 144 23.05 8.29 -3.43
CA ARG A 144 21.89 7.74 -2.69
C ARG A 144 20.86 7.07 -3.59
N CYS A 145 20.80 7.47 -4.86
CA CYS A 145 19.86 6.94 -5.83
C CYS A 145 20.22 5.52 -6.27
N ASP A 146 21.49 5.14 -6.19
CA ASP A 146 21.98 3.81 -6.61
C ASP A 146 21.22 2.68 -5.92
N THR A 147 20.93 2.87 -4.63
CA THR A 147 20.17 1.92 -3.78
C THR A 147 18.75 2.38 -3.47
N CYS A 148 18.26 3.47 -4.09
CA CYS A 148 16.92 3.99 -3.82
C CYS A 148 15.87 3.08 -4.48
N GLU A 149 14.98 2.51 -3.67
CA GLU A 149 13.88 1.67 -4.16
C GLU A 149 12.91 2.40 -5.08
N TYR A 150 12.85 3.73 -4.96
CA TYR A 150 11.95 4.60 -5.71
C TYR A 150 12.59 5.21 -6.95
N LYS A 151 13.86 4.88 -7.28
CA LYS A 151 14.58 5.50 -8.41
C LYS A 151 13.82 5.40 -9.74
N LEU A 152 13.09 4.30 -9.96
CA LEU A 152 12.34 4.00 -11.18
C LEU A 152 11.13 4.93 -11.43
N VAL A 153 10.66 5.60 -10.39
CA VAL A 153 9.50 6.51 -10.44
C VAL A 153 9.87 7.90 -9.90
N CYS A 154 11.17 8.16 -9.72
CA CYS A 154 11.68 9.39 -9.16
C CYS A 154 11.80 10.45 -10.25
N GLU A 155 11.39 11.68 -9.95
CA GLU A 155 11.53 12.83 -10.86
C GLU A 155 12.97 13.40 -10.89
N ALA A 156 13.95 12.70 -10.31
CA ALA A 156 15.33 13.14 -10.33
C ALA A 156 15.82 13.24 -11.79
N PRO A 157 16.48 14.35 -12.17
CA PRO A 157 17.15 14.46 -13.46
C PRO A 157 18.04 13.24 -13.71
N ASP A 158 18.04 12.73 -14.94
CA ASP A 158 18.82 11.57 -15.40
C ASP A 158 18.38 10.18 -14.88
N LEU A 159 17.37 10.12 -14.00
CA LEU A 159 16.76 8.85 -13.53
C LEU A 159 15.30 8.69 -13.95
N SER A 160 14.69 9.73 -14.51
CA SER A 160 13.33 9.68 -15.03
C SER A 160 13.29 8.79 -16.28
N GLU A 161 12.95 7.53 -16.10
CA GLU A 161 12.54 6.68 -17.21
C GLU A 161 11.10 7.05 -17.60
N GLU A 162 10.81 7.14 -18.90
CA GLU A 162 9.44 7.29 -19.36
C GLU A 162 8.60 6.11 -18.85
N LEU A 163 7.55 6.42 -18.08
CA LEU A 163 6.60 5.42 -17.62
C LEU A 163 5.65 5.06 -18.77
N PRO A 164 5.21 3.80 -18.86
CA PRO A 164 4.24 3.39 -19.86
C PRO A 164 2.94 4.19 -19.73
N ASN A 165 2.18 4.26 -20.82
CA ASN A 165 0.88 4.92 -20.85
C ASN A 165 -0.03 4.23 -21.88
N GLY A 166 -0.83 3.27 -21.41
CA GLY A 166 -1.87 2.60 -22.20
C GLY A 166 -1.54 2.26 -23.66
N GLY A 167 -2.58 2.22 -24.50
CA GLY A 167 -2.50 2.11 -25.96
C GLY A 167 -2.39 0.68 -26.51
N ASP A 168 -2.23 0.57 -27.83
CA ASP A 168 -2.15 -0.71 -28.52
C ASP A 168 -0.74 -1.31 -28.48
N TRP A 169 -0.61 -2.51 -27.93
CA TRP A 169 0.67 -3.21 -27.76
C TRP A 169 0.63 -4.62 -28.31
N LEU A 170 1.76 -5.11 -28.83
CA LEU A 170 1.88 -6.49 -29.30
C LEU A 170 1.65 -7.47 -28.14
N PHE A 171 0.84 -8.49 -28.39
CA PHE A 171 0.54 -9.54 -27.42
C PHE A 171 1.73 -10.48 -27.17
N SER A 172 2.56 -10.70 -28.19
CA SER A 172 3.76 -11.55 -28.16
C SER A 172 4.63 -11.25 -29.38
N SER A 173 5.94 -11.46 -29.29
CA SER A 173 6.87 -11.32 -30.42
C SER A 173 6.58 -12.28 -31.58
N ALA A 174 5.86 -13.38 -31.32
CA ALA A 174 5.49 -14.38 -32.32
C ALA A 174 4.14 -14.12 -33.02
N SER A 175 3.47 -12.99 -32.76
CA SER A 175 2.14 -12.69 -33.31
C SER A 175 1.93 -11.19 -33.51
N ASP A 176 1.33 -10.81 -34.63
CA ASP A 176 0.92 -9.43 -34.91
C ASP A 176 -0.33 -8.99 -34.11
N ALA A 177 -0.91 -9.90 -33.32
CA ALA A 177 -2.06 -9.59 -32.48
C ALA A 177 -1.70 -8.49 -31.47
N LYS A 178 -2.53 -7.44 -31.44
CA LYS A 178 -2.40 -6.34 -30.48
C LYS A 178 -3.44 -6.43 -29.37
N VAL A 179 -3.07 -5.92 -28.21
CA VAL A 179 -3.94 -5.71 -27.06
C VAL A 179 -4.02 -4.22 -26.78
N ASN A 180 -5.23 -3.69 -26.72
CA ASN A 180 -5.47 -2.34 -26.26
C ASN A 180 -5.39 -2.30 -24.73
N CYS A 181 -4.43 -1.55 -24.21
CA CYS A 181 -4.19 -1.38 -22.78
C CYS A 181 -4.81 -0.07 -22.29
N THR A 182 -5.58 -0.15 -21.21
CA THR A 182 -6.14 0.99 -20.48
C THR A 182 -5.07 1.58 -19.58
N SER A 183 -4.92 2.91 -19.56
CA SER A 183 -4.06 3.59 -18.60
C SER A 183 -4.63 3.47 -17.19
N ILE A 184 -3.78 3.34 -16.17
CA ILE A 184 -4.20 3.08 -14.80
C ILE A 184 -5.19 4.14 -14.29
N GLY A 185 -4.97 5.41 -14.62
CA GLY A 185 -5.82 6.52 -14.23
C GLY A 185 -7.21 6.53 -14.90
N GLU A 186 -7.40 5.75 -15.97
CA GLU A 186 -8.68 5.61 -16.69
C GLU A 186 -9.48 4.37 -16.24
N ILE A 187 -8.95 3.57 -15.31
CA ILE A 187 -9.64 2.38 -14.79
C ILE A 187 -10.80 2.82 -13.89
N ASP A 188 -11.99 2.83 -14.45
CA ASP A 188 -13.25 3.05 -13.74
C ASP A 188 -14.21 1.85 -13.97
N PRO A 189 -14.33 0.93 -13.00
CA PRO A 189 -15.18 -0.26 -13.12
C PRO A 189 -16.58 -0.06 -12.56
N PHE A 190 -16.89 1.14 -12.06
CA PHE A 190 -18.08 1.38 -11.29
C PHE A 190 -19.31 1.53 -12.18
N VAL A 191 -20.40 0.92 -11.72
CA VAL A 191 -21.73 1.09 -12.30
C VAL A 191 -22.69 1.56 -11.22
N THR A 192 -23.68 2.33 -11.64
CA THR A 192 -24.84 2.68 -10.82
C THR A 192 -26.03 1.91 -11.34
N VAL A 193 -26.72 1.16 -10.49
CA VAL A 193 -27.90 0.38 -10.90
C VAL A 193 -29.08 0.68 -10.01
N ARG A 194 -30.28 0.54 -10.57
CA ARG A 194 -31.54 0.64 -9.84
C ARG A 194 -32.39 -0.58 -10.10
N GLY A 195 -33.13 -1.02 -9.08
CA GLY A 195 -34.08 -2.10 -9.22
C GLY A 195 -34.81 -2.44 -7.93
N ARG A 196 -35.62 -3.49 -8.00
CA ARG A 196 -36.42 -3.98 -6.89
C ARG A 196 -35.71 -5.12 -6.18
N VAL A 197 -35.57 -5.01 -4.86
CA VAL A 197 -34.94 -6.01 -4.00
C VAL A 197 -35.80 -7.26 -3.92
N ARG A 198 -35.18 -8.43 -4.06
CA ARG A 198 -35.82 -9.73 -3.90
C ARG A 198 -34.93 -10.65 -3.05
N GLU A 199 -35.55 -11.26 -2.05
CA GLU A 199 -34.95 -12.27 -1.15
C GLU A 199 -33.64 -11.82 -0.46
N PRO A 200 -33.63 -10.70 0.28
CA PRO A 200 -32.46 -10.28 1.04
C PRO A 200 -32.17 -11.22 2.21
N ASN A 201 -30.96 -11.76 2.25
CA ASN A 201 -30.52 -12.73 3.24
C ASN A 201 -29.03 -12.59 3.57
N MET A 202 -28.64 -12.96 4.79
CA MET A 202 -27.23 -13.11 5.15
C MET A 202 -26.73 -14.50 4.73
N VAL A 203 -25.65 -14.54 3.94
CA VAL A 203 -25.15 -15.78 3.34
C VAL A 203 -23.65 -15.91 3.57
N LYS A 204 -23.21 -17.10 3.99
CA LYS A 204 -21.78 -17.43 4.12
C LYS A 204 -21.14 -17.61 2.74
N GLN A 205 -20.02 -16.95 2.50
CA GLN A 205 -19.34 -16.97 1.21
C GLN A 205 -18.06 -17.82 1.22
N TRP A 206 -17.82 -18.53 0.11
CA TRP A 206 -16.55 -19.20 -0.22
C TRP A 206 -15.39 -18.16 -0.29
N PRO A 207 -14.12 -18.49 0.03
CA PRO A 207 -13.55 -19.82 0.33
C PRO A 207 -13.71 -20.33 1.74
N THR A 208 -13.73 -19.45 2.73
CA THR A 208 -13.65 -19.90 4.12
C THR A 208 -15.01 -20.15 4.75
N TYR A 209 -16.10 -19.60 4.20
CA TYR A 209 -17.44 -19.61 4.80
C TYR A 209 -17.46 -19.07 6.24
N GLU A 210 -16.47 -18.25 6.60
CA GLU A 210 -16.31 -17.67 7.93
C GLU A 210 -17.08 -16.37 8.11
N LYS A 211 -17.27 -15.61 7.01
CA LYS A 211 -18.00 -14.34 6.99
C LYS A 211 -19.33 -14.48 6.25
N GLU A 212 -20.37 -13.89 6.83
CA GLU A 212 -21.67 -13.71 6.21
C GLU A 212 -21.75 -12.34 5.54
N PHE A 213 -22.25 -12.31 4.33
CA PHE A 213 -22.49 -11.08 3.57
C PHE A 213 -23.98 -10.96 3.25
N LEU A 214 -24.48 -9.73 3.13
CA LEU A 214 -25.84 -9.50 2.67
C LEU A 214 -25.91 -9.78 1.17
N GLU A 215 -26.80 -10.67 0.79
CA GLU A 215 -27.06 -11.07 -0.58
C GLU A 215 -28.53 -10.98 -0.92
N PHE A 216 -28.83 -10.56 -2.14
CA PHE A 216 -30.18 -10.45 -2.67
C PHE A 216 -30.16 -10.47 -4.19
N TYR A 217 -31.34 -10.54 -4.79
CA TYR A 217 -31.52 -10.28 -6.21
C TYR A 217 -32.08 -8.88 -6.42
N LEU A 218 -31.62 -8.22 -7.47
CA LEU A 218 -32.14 -6.94 -7.93
C LEU A 218 -32.86 -7.17 -9.26
N ASP A 219 -34.18 -7.04 -9.25
CA ASP A 219 -34.99 -7.11 -10.47
C ASP A 219 -34.99 -5.70 -11.12
N MET A 220 -34.43 -5.56 -12.32
CA MET A 220 -34.20 -4.26 -12.97
C MET A 220 -35.30 -3.95 -13.99
N GLU A 221 -35.38 -4.77 -15.03
CA GLU A 221 -36.38 -4.72 -16.11
C GLU A 221 -37.08 -6.08 -16.24
N PRO A 222 -38.21 -6.19 -16.96
CA PRO A 222 -38.88 -7.48 -17.15
C PRO A 222 -37.94 -8.54 -17.76
N GLY A 223 -37.58 -9.53 -16.94
CA GLY A 223 -36.68 -10.63 -17.34
C GLY A 223 -35.19 -10.37 -17.05
N GLU A 224 -34.83 -9.19 -16.54
CA GLU A 224 -33.46 -8.85 -16.17
C GLU A 224 -33.29 -8.77 -14.64
N TRP A 225 -32.31 -9.52 -14.13
CA TRP A 225 -31.96 -9.52 -12.73
C TRP A 225 -30.44 -9.59 -12.52
N LEU A 226 -30.01 -9.14 -11.35
CA LEU A 226 -28.63 -9.28 -10.86
C LEU A 226 -28.64 -9.93 -9.47
N ALA A 227 -27.70 -10.83 -9.21
CA ALA A 227 -27.34 -11.11 -7.82
C ALA A 227 -26.54 -9.92 -7.28
N VAL A 228 -26.77 -9.51 -6.06
CA VAL A 228 -26.02 -8.44 -5.39
C VAL A 228 -25.38 -9.01 -4.14
N VAL A 229 -24.11 -8.69 -3.91
CA VAL A 229 -23.36 -9.08 -2.71
C VAL A 229 -22.72 -7.84 -2.10
N ILE A 230 -23.11 -7.53 -0.87
CA ILE A 230 -22.55 -6.41 -0.13
C ILE A 230 -21.30 -6.87 0.61
N ARG A 231 -20.13 -6.42 0.17
CA ARG A 231 -18.81 -6.84 0.69
C ARG A 231 -18.25 -5.93 1.79
N GLN A 232 -19.03 -4.94 2.21
CA GLN A 232 -18.69 -4.03 3.30
C GLN A 232 -18.81 -4.74 4.65
N GLU A 233 -17.89 -4.50 5.59
CA GLU A 233 -17.97 -5.11 6.93
C GLU A 233 -19.10 -4.51 7.78
N LYS A 234 -19.40 -3.23 7.56
CA LYS A 234 -20.48 -2.49 8.23
C LYS A 234 -21.22 -1.65 7.19
N PRO A 235 -22.08 -2.27 6.37
CA PRO A 235 -22.80 -1.54 5.34
C PRO A 235 -23.82 -0.60 5.98
N GLU A 236 -23.93 0.61 5.42
CA GLU A 236 -25.02 1.52 5.74
C GLU A 236 -26.24 1.13 4.90
N ILE A 237 -27.15 0.37 5.51
CA ILE A 237 -28.39 -0.07 4.86
C ILE A 237 -29.51 0.93 5.18
N PRO A 238 -30.22 1.48 4.18
CA PRO A 238 -31.26 2.46 4.42
C PRO A 238 -32.45 1.85 5.17
N TYR A 239 -33.08 2.64 6.03
CA TYR A 239 -34.31 2.24 6.71
C TYR A 239 -35.42 1.97 5.68
N GLY A 240 -36.04 0.80 5.73
CA GLY A 240 -37.03 0.35 4.73
C GLY A 240 -36.43 -0.53 3.62
N PHE A 241 -35.15 -0.90 3.70
CA PHE A 241 -34.59 -1.96 2.86
C PHE A 241 -35.22 -3.32 3.23
N GLU A 242 -36.03 -3.86 2.32
CA GLU A 242 -36.67 -5.17 2.45
C GLU A 242 -37.06 -5.74 1.09
N HIS A 243 -37.57 -6.97 1.05
CA HIS A 243 -38.12 -7.55 -0.16
C HIS A 243 -39.21 -6.64 -0.76
N GLY A 244 -39.08 -6.28 -2.03
CA GLY A 244 -39.98 -5.38 -2.74
C GLY A 244 -39.58 -3.90 -2.72
N ALA A 245 -38.62 -3.51 -1.88
CA ALA A 245 -38.09 -2.15 -1.86
C ALA A 245 -37.40 -1.81 -3.20
N THR A 246 -37.57 -0.58 -3.69
CA THR A 246 -36.83 -0.09 -4.87
C THR A 246 -35.63 0.70 -4.40
N ILE A 247 -34.45 0.25 -4.80
CA ILE A 247 -33.17 0.82 -4.35
C ILE A 247 -32.34 1.24 -5.54
N ARG A 248 -31.42 2.17 -5.27
CA ARG A 248 -30.30 2.50 -6.13
C ARG A 248 -29.02 2.10 -5.43
N ILE A 249 -28.10 1.53 -6.19
CA ILE A 249 -26.76 1.15 -5.74
C ILE A 249 -25.77 1.93 -6.60
N THR A 250 -24.92 2.72 -5.97
CA THR A 250 -23.83 3.44 -6.64
C THR A 250 -22.50 2.73 -6.39
N ASN A 251 -21.55 2.89 -7.31
CA ASN A 251 -20.21 2.31 -7.23
C ASN A 251 -20.18 0.80 -7.00
N GLY A 252 -21.11 0.07 -7.62
CA GLY A 252 -21.04 -1.38 -7.69
C GLY A 252 -20.10 -1.84 -8.81
N ILE A 253 -19.54 -3.04 -8.71
CA ILE A 253 -18.69 -3.63 -9.75
C ILE A 253 -19.32 -4.92 -10.25
N ILE A 254 -19.48 -5.05 -11.56
CA ILE A 254 -20.01 -6.27 -12.18
C ILE A 254 -18.97 -7.39 -12.16
N ALA A 255 -19.40 -8.56 -11.73
CA ALA A 255 -18.63 -9.77 -11.60
C ALA A 255 -19.43 -10.99 -12.07
N SER A 256 -18.71 -12.07 -12.36
CA SER A 256 -19.30 -13.38 -12.58
C SER A 256 -19.62 -14.05 -11.23
N GLY A 257 -20.86 -14.49 -11.05
CA GLY A 257 -21.31 -15.33 -9.94
C GLY A 257 -21.58 -16.76 -10.40
N TRP A 258 -21.49 -17.72 -9.48
CA TRP A 258 -21.95 -19.09 -9.69
C TRP A 258 -22.66 -19.59 -8.44
N ASN A 259 -23.83 -20.20 -8.62
CA ASN A 259 -24.59 -20.87 -7.58
C ASN A 259 -25.10 -22.22 -8.12
N PRO A 260 -25.09 -23.32 -7.34
CA PRO A 260 -25.62 -24.61 -7.77
C PRO A 260 -27.03 -24.58 -8.39
N THR A 261 -27.93 -23.71 -7.91
CA THR A 261 -29.33 -23.64 -8.38
C THR A 261 -29.49 -22.75 -9.61
N LEU A 262 -28.71 -21.68 -9.73
CA LEU A 262 -28.82 -20.69 -10.81
C LEU A 262 -27.79 -20.89 -11.93
N GLY A 263 -26.75 -21.68 -11.69
CA GLY A 263 -25.58 -21.74 -12.55
C GLY A 263 -24.79 -20.44 -12.57
N ASN A 264 -24.11 -20.17 -13.69
CA ASN A 264 -23.40 -18.92 -13.93
C ASN A 264 -24.41 -17.77 -14.06
N HIS A 265 -24.17 -16.66 -13.37
CA HIS A 265 -25.04 -15.50 -13.40
C HIS A 265 -24.23 -14.21 -13.25
N ARG A 266 -24.86 -13.07 -13.56
CA ARG A 266 -24.28 -11.75 -13.30
C ARG A 266 -24.45 -11.39 -11.83
N ARG A 267 -23.37 -10.89 -11.24
CA ARG A 267 -23.31 -10.47 -9.85
C ARG A 267 -22.79 -9.04 -9.77
N LEU A 268 -23.37 -8.22 -8.92
CA LEU A 268 -22.86 -6.92 -8.53
C LEU A 268 -22.20 -7.06 -7.15
N ASP A 269 -20.90 -6.83 -7.09
CA ASP A 269 -20.17 -6.73 -5.82
C ASP A 269 -20.16 -5.25 -5.37
N VAL A 270 -20.66 -4.98 -4.15
CA VAL A 270 -20.69 -3.62 -3.57
C VAL A 270 -19.59 -3.53 -2.51
N GLY A 271 -18.52 -2.79 -2.83
CA GLY A 271 -17.32 -2.65 -2.01
C GLY A 271 -17.34 -1.44 -1.08
N GLY A 272 -16.17 -1.00 -0.61
CA GLY A 272 -16.04 0.13 0.33
C GLY A 272 -16.44 1.49 -0.25
N ALA A 273 -16.38 1.69 -1.57
CA ALA A 273 -16.84 2.90 -2.26
C ALA A 273 -18.33 2.86 -2.61
N GLY A 274 -18.97 1.69 -2.47
CA GLY A 274 -20.37 1.46 -2.80
C GLY A 274 -21.35 2.09 -1.79
N ALA A 275 -22.49 2.54 -2.27
CA ALA A 275 -23.58 3.01 -1.40
C ALA A 275 -24.94 2.47 -1.87
N ILE A 276 -25.89 2.37 -0.93
CA ILE A 276 -27.24 1.88 -1.17
C ILE A 276 -28.24 2.90 -0.65
N GLU A 277 -29.18 3.29 -1.50
CA GLU A 277 -30.20 4.27 -1.18
C GLU A 277 -31.58 3.78 -1.63
N LEU A 278 -32.64 4.17 -0.92
CA LEU A 278 -33.99 3.99 -1.44
C LEU A 278 -34.19 4.96 -2.61
N SER A 279 -34.65 4.46 -3.75
CA SER A 279 -34.89 5.30 -4.92
C SER A 279 -36.18 4.91 -5.64
N THR A 280 -37.13 5.83 -5.64
CA THR A 280 -38.41 5.66 -6.34
C THR A 280 -38.42 6.26 -7.74
N SER A 281 -37.43 7.08 -8.09
CA SER A 281 -37.33 7.76 -9.39
C SER A 281 -36.05 7.37 -10.13
N PRO A 282 -36.10 7.18 -11.46
CA PRO A 282 -34.90 6.92 -12.24
C PRO A 282 -33.96 8.13 -12.28
N SER A 283 -32.68 7.86 -12.51
CA SER A 283 -31.62 8.85 -12.71
C SER A 283 -30.89 8.58 -14.03
N GLU A 284 -30.36 9.63 -14.67
CA GLU A 284 -29.71 9.52 -15.99
C GLU A 284 -28.36 8.78 -15.97
N ASP A 285 -27.73 8.66 -14.79
CA ASP A 285 -26.47 7.93 -14.59
C ASP A 285 -26.69 6.44 -14.23
N GLU A 286 -27.92 5.96 -14.22
CA GLU A 286 -28.23 4.55 -14.00
C GLU A 286 -27.89 3.72 -15.25
N THR A 287 -27.06 2.70 -15.09
CA THR A 287 -26.68 1.78 -16.16
C THR A 287 -27.80 0.76 -16.40
N PRO A 288 -28.36 0.66 -17.62
CA PRO A 288 -29.37 -0.33 -17.97
C PRO A 288 -28.88 -1.76 -17.78
N GLY A 289 -29.78 -2.66 -17.38
CA GLY A 289 -29.41 -4.06 -17.14
C GLY A 289 -28.84 -4.76 -18.38
N SER A 290 -29.22 -4.36 -19.58
CA SER A 290 -28.69 -4.86 -20.85
C SER A 290 -27.23 -4.46 -21.14
N GLU A 291 -26.75 -3.36 -20.56
CA GLU A 291 -25.38 -2.84 -20.73
C GLU A 291 -24.41 -3.40 -19.68
N LEU A 292 -24.93 -4.01 -18.61
CA LEU A 292 -24.12 -4.58 -17.53
C LEU A 292 -23.35 -5.81 -17.99
N SER A 293 -22.04 -5.63 -18.11
CA SER A 293 -21.08 -6.68 -18.44
C SER A 293 -19.86 -6.59 -17.53
N GLU A 294 -19.16 -7.72 -17.36
CA GLU A 294 -17.90 -7.74 -16.61
C GLU A 294 -16.82 -7.02 -17.43
N THR A 295 -16.33 -5.88 -16.91
CA THR A 295 -15.23 -5.15 -17.53
C THR A 295 -13.90 -5.84 -17.23
N LEU A 296 -13.15 -6.14 -18.29
CA LEU A 296 -11.81 -6.69 -18.21
C LEU A 296 -10.80 -5.67 -18.72
N TYR A 297 -9.74 -5.47 -17.96
CA TYR A 297 -8.71 -4.48 -18.24
C TYR A 297 -7.44 -5.16 -18.72
N ASN A 298 -6.88 -4.66 -19.80
CA ASN A 298 -5.48 -4.90 -20.13
C ASN A 298 -4.68 -3.68 -19.68
N VAL A 299 -3.52 -3.89 -19.09
CA VAL A 299 -2.71 -2.81 -18.53
C VAL A 299 -1.25 -3.02 -18.90
N ARG A 300 -0.61 -1.95 -19.35
CA ARG A 300 0.84 -1.86 -19.56
C ARG A 300 1.42 -1.02 -18.43
N ALA A 301 2.31 -1.60 -17.63
CA ALA A 301 2.83 -0.93 -16.44
C ALA A 301 4.22 -1.45 -16.05
N LYS A 302 4.94 -0.69 -15.23
CA LYS A 302 6.13 -1.18 -14.54
C LYS A 302 5.76 -1.85 -13.22
N LEU A 303 6.48 -2.92 -12.89
CA LEU A 303 6.41 -3.58 -11.60
C LEU A 303 7.20 -2.82 -10.55
N PHE A 304 6.58 -2.50 -9.42
CA PHE A 304 7.20 -1.65 -8.40
C PHE A 304 7.45 -2.38 -7.07
N ASN A 305 6.41 -2.89 -6.43
CA ASN A 305 6.54 -3.63 -5.17
C ASN A 305 5.80 -4.95 -5.25
N PHE A 306 6.29 -5.96 -4.53
CA PHE A 306 5.67 -7.27 -4.49
C PHE A 306 5.09 -7.57 -3.10
N ASP A 307 3.94 -8.27 -3.07
CA ASP A 307 3.30 -8.80 -1.85
C ASP A 307 3.15 -10.32 -2.03
N HIS A 308 3.96 -11.08 -1.31
CA HIS A 308 3.95 -12.54 -1.36
C HIS A 308 3.49 -13.10 -0.01
N ARG A 309 2.39 -13.85 -0.06
CA ARG A 309 1.84 -14.62 1.06
C ARG A 309 1.53 -16.03 0.57
N GLU A 310 1.30 -16.94 1.50
CA GLU A 310 1.05 -18.35 1.18
C GLU A 310 -0.06 -18.55 0.12
N GLU A 311 -1.16 -17.79 0.25
CA GLU A 311 -2.34 -17.87 -0.63
C GLU A 311 -2.40 -16.78 -1.71
N LYS A 312 -1.45 -15.83 -1.71
CA LYS A 312 -1.53 -14.60 -2.50
C LYS A 312 -0.18 -14.24 -3.10
N TRP A 313 -0.19 -13.97 -4.40
CA TRP A 313 0.87 -13.22 -5.06
C TRP A 313 0.31 -11.88 -5.52
N GLY A 314 1.03 -10.78 -5.34
CA GLY A 314 0.60 -9.49 -5.84
C GLY A 314 1.77 -8.58 -6.15
N ALA A 315 1.49 -7.55 -6.94
CA ALA A 315 2.43 -6.50 -7.27
C ALA A 315 1.73 -5.13 -7.27
N LYS A 316 2.50 -4.06 -7.06
CA LYS A 316 2.08 -2.69 -7.32
C LYS A 316 2.55 -2.34 -8.73
N LEU A 317 1.62 -1.91 -9.57
CA LEU A 317 1.85 -1.47 -10.93
C LEU A 317 1.91 0.05 -10.96
N VAL A 318 2.78 0.59 -11.81
CA VAL A 318 2.92 2.03 -12.02
C VAL A 318 3.00 2.33 -13.51
N ASP A 319 2.28 3.35 -13.94
CA ASP A 319 2.33 3.92 -15.27
C ASP A 319 2.36 5.47 -15.13
N SER A 320 2.37 6.21 -16.24
CA SER A 320 2.47 7.68 -16.19
C SER A 320 1.22 8.36 -15.59
N THR A 321 0.11 7.64 -15.47
CA THR A 321 -1.19 8.15 -15.01
C THR A 321 -1.50 7.80 -13.56
N GLY A 322 -0.79 6.83 -12.98
CA GLY A 322 -0.95 6.51 -11.57
C GLY A 322 -0.39 5.14 -11.19
N SER A 323 -0.99 4.56 -10.14
CA SER A 323 -0.54 3.28 -9.62
C SER A 323 -1.68 2.42 -9.07
N ILE A 324 -1.70 1.14 -9.38
CA ILE A 324 -2.76 0.21 -8.99
C ILE A 324 -2.20 -1.09 -8.42
N GLY A 325 -2.90 -1.68 -7.45
CA GLY A 325 -2.53 -2.99 -6.92
C GLY A 325 -3.01 -4.09 -7.87
N PHE A 326 -2.19 -5.09 -8.12
CA PHE A 326 -2.55 -6.30 -8.86
C PHE A 326 -2.36 -7.52 -7.96
N GLN A 327 -3.32 -8.44 -7.95
CA GLN A 327 -3.26 -9.61 -7.07
C GLN A 327 -3.82 -10.88 -7.71
N CYS A 328 -3.25 -11.99 -7.26
CA CYS A 328 -3.61 -13.35 -7.60
C CYS A 328 -3.78 -14.19 -6.35
N TRP A 329 -4.95 -14.83 -6.22
CA TRP A 329 -5.32 -15.64 -5.07
C TRP A 329 -5.49 -17.12 -5.43
N GLY A 330 -5.21 -17.98 -4.45
CA GLY A 330 -5.41 -19.44 -4.50
C GLY A 330 -4.11 -20.23 -4.60
N GLY A 331 -3.10 -19.76 -3.86
CA GLY A 331 -1.90 -20.51 -3.54
C GLY A 331 -0.89 -20.67 -4.68
N LYS A 332 0.19 -21.38 -4.34
CA LYS A 332 1.39 -21.56 -5.17
C LYS A 332 1.13 -22.10 -6.57
N ALA A 333 0.16 -22.99 -6.71
CA ALA A 333 -0.18 -23.57 -8.01
C ALA A 333 -0.78 -22.53 -8.97
N LYS A 334 -1.69 -21.67 -8.48
CA LYS A 334 -2.36 -20.68 -9.34
C LYS A 334 -1.44 -19.54 -9.74
N TYR A 335 -0.68 -18.96 -8.81
CA TYR A 335 0.20 -17.86 -9.21
C TYR A 335 1.41 -18.36 -10.00
N ARG A 336 1.92 -19.60 -9.77
CA ARG A 336 2.91 -20.18 -10.70
C ARG A 336 2.37 -20.21 -12.12
N GLN A 337 1.13 -20.63 -12.34
CA GLN A 337 0.52 -20.62 -13.67
C GLN A 337 0.42 -19.22 -14.30
N VAL A 338 0.22 -18.18 -13.49
CA VAL A 338 0.22 -16.78 -13.96
C VAL A 338 1.64 -16.31 -14.32
N LEU A 339 2.65 -16.86 -13.64
CA LEU A 339 4.07 -16.50 -13.74
C LEU A 339 4.91 -17.51 -14.52
N GLU A 340 4.34 -18.57 -15.11
CA GLU A 340 5.02 -19.89 -15.25
C GLU A 340 6.21 -19.94 -16.23
N ALA A 341 6.59 -18.80 -16.82
CA ALA A 341 7.81 -18.63 -17.61
C ALA A 341 8.53 -17.29 -17.39
N PHE A 342 8.15 -16.54 -16.34
CA PHE A 342 8.62 -15.19 -16.09
C PHE A 342 8.84 -14.99 -14.59
N GLU A 343 10.06 -14.61 -14.22
CA GLU A 343 10.42 -14.27 -12.83
C GLU A 343 10.42 -12.75 -12.71
N PRO A 344 9.26 -12.13 -12.38
CA PRO A 344 9.13 -10.69 -12.41
C PRO A 344 10.07 -10.01 -11.42
N GLU A 345 10.83 -9.04 -11.91
CA GLU A 345 11.69 -8.17 -11.12
C GLU A 345 11.11 -6.75 -11.03
N ARG A 346 11.55 -6.01 -10.01
CA ARG A 346 11.17 -4.61 -9.85
C ARG A 346 11.78 -3.80 -11.01
N GLY A 347 10.96 -2.98 -11.65
CA GLY A 347 11.33 -2.12 -12.77
C GLY A 347 11.01 -2.72 -14.14
N GLU A 348 10.76 -4.03 -14.20
CA GLU A 348 10.35 -4.65 -15.45
C GLU A 348 8.99 -4.11 -15.90
N GLU A 349 8.92 -3.89 -17.21
CA GLU A 349 7.71 -3.47 -17.85
C GLU A 349 6.90 -4.70 -18.31
N VAL A 350 5.62 -4.70 -17.97
CA VAL A 350 4.74 -5.85 -18.17
C VAL A 350 3.44 -5.46 -18.84
N ILE A 351 2.87 -6.43 -19.55
CA ILE A 351 1.49 -6.40 -20.02
C ILE A 351 0.68 -7.39 -19.21
N ILE A 352 -0.40 -6.90 -18.62
CA ILE A 352 -1.45 -7.70 -18.01
C ILE A 352 -2.62 -7.71 -18.96
N THR A 353 -3.17 -8.89 -19.18
CA THR A 353 -4.32 -9.10 -20.06
C THR A 353 -5.54 -9.52 -19.26
N GLY A 354 -6.72 -9.02 -19.58
CA GLY A 354 -7.99 -9.50 -19.03
C GLY A 354 -8.08 -9.54 -17.50
N ALA A 355 -7.51 -8.56 -16.79
CA ALA A 355 -7.64 -8.46 -15.34
C ALA A 355 -9.01 -7.90 -14.95
N GLN A 356 -9.57 -8.37 -13.85
CA GLN A 356 -10.85 -7.88 -13.34
C GLN A 356 -10.60 -6.84 -12.25
N ALA A 357 -11.26 -5.68 -12.31
CA ALA A 357 -11.21 -4.73 -11.23
C ALA A 357 -12.05 -5.20 -10.03
N LYS A 358 -11.63 -4.82 -8.82
CA LYS A 358 -12.34 -5.02 -7.56
C LYS A 358 -12.13 -3.81 -6.68
N ASP A 359 -13.13 -3.52 -5.86
CA ASP A 359 -13.01 -2.56 -4.78
C ASP A 359 -12.61 -3.29 -3.49
N GLN A 360 -11.42 -2.97 -3.00
CA GLN A 360 -10.90 -3.46 -1.74
C GLN A 360 -10.69 -2.29 -0.78
N PHE A 361 -11.65 -2.10 0.12
CA PHE A 361 -11.66 -1.05 1.15
C PHE A 361 -11.62 0.38 0.57
N GLY A 362 -12.41 0.64 -0.47
CA GLY A 362 -12.50 1.96 -1.12
C GLY A 362 -11.35 2.22 -2.09
N LYS A 363 -10.58 1.20 -2.45
CA LYS A 363 -9.47 1.29 -3.41
C LYS A 363 -9.68 0.28 -4.52
N ILE A 364 -9.63 0.76 -5.76
CA ILE A 364 -9.66 -0.11 -6.93
C ILE A 364 -8.34 -0.88 -7.00
N ILE A 365 -8.45 -2.17 -7.21
CA ILE A 365 -7.35 -3.08 -7.48
C ILE A 365 -7.70 -4.00 -8.64
N LEU A 366 -6.68 -4.50 -9.32
CA LEU A 366 -6.82 -5.52 -10.35
C LEU A 366 -6.61 -6.90 -9.74
N ASN A 367 -7.50 -7.82 -10.07
CA ASN A 367 -7.44 -9.21 -9.66
C ASN A 367 -7.28 -10.10 -10.88
N CYS A 368 -6.35 -11.04 -10.83
CA CYS A 368 -6.17 -11.97 -11.92
C CYS A 368 -7.31 -13.00 -11.97
N LYS A 369 -7.71 -13.34 -13.20
CA LYS A 369 -8.72 -14.35 -13.48
C LYS A 369 -8.02 -15.59 -14.05
N VAL A 370 -7.76 -16.56 -13.17
CA VAL A 370 -7.27 -17.88 -13.59
C VAL A 370 -8.48 -18.76 -13.94
N ASN A 371 -8.91 -18.73 -15.19
CA ASN A 371 -9.89 -19.69 -15.72
C ASN A 371 -9.18 -20.83 -16.46
N LYS A 372 -9.92 -21.87 -16.86
CA LYS A 372 -9.40 -23.04 -17.59
C LYS A 372 -8.68 -22.69 -18.90
N THR A 373 -8.90 -21.49 -19.44
CA THR A 373 -8.29 -20.97 -20.67
C THR A 373 -7.18 -19.94 -20.42
N PHE A 374 -6.83 -19.66 -19.16
CA PHE A 374 -5.72 -18.79 -18.75
C PHE A 374 -5.76 -17.37 -19.36
N GLN A 375 -6.93 -16.71 -19.23
CA GLN A 375 -7.19 -15.39 -19.84
C GLN A 375 -6.39 -14.23 -19.23
N THR A 376 -6.05 -14.27 -17.94
CA THR A 376 -5.14 -13.25 -17.37
C THR A 376 -3.72 -13.77 -17.28
N ARG A 377 -2.81 -13.12 -18.00
CA ARG A 377 -1.38 -13.37 -17.93
C ARG A 377 -0.64 -12.07 -17.67
N LEU A 378 0.29 -12.15 -16.71
CA LEU A 378 1.32 -11.15 -16.52
C LEU A 378 2.51 -11.60 -17.37
N ARG A 379 2.98 -10.74 -18.27
CA ARG A 379 4.03 -11.06 -19.23
C ARG A 379 5.01 -9.90 -19.34
N PRO A 380 6.30 -10.18 -19.59
CA PRO A 380 7.21 -9.14 -20.02
C PRO A 380 6.72 -8.56 -21.36
N ILE A 381 7.08 -7.31 -21.63
CA ILE A 381 6.91 -6.74 -22.96
C ILE A 381 7.71 -7.56 -23.99
N PRO A 382 7.15 -7.86 -25.17
CA PRO A 382 7.92 -8.47 -26.25
C PRO A 382 9.07 -7.57 -26.71
N ASP A 383 10.26 -8.14 -26.91
CA ASP A 383 11.36 -7.43 -27.58
C ASP A 383 10.86 -6.89 -28.94
N GLN A 384 11.04 -5.59 -29.18
CA GLN A 384 10.65 -4.90 -30.42
C GLN A 384 11.70 -5.00 -31.51
#